data_AF-H0R2U8-F1
#
_entry.id   AF-H0R2U8-F1
#
_cell.length_a   1.000
_cell.length_b   1.000
_cell.length_c   1.000
_cell.angle_alpha   90.00
_cell.angle_beta   90.00
_cell.angle_gamma   90.00
#
_symmetry.space_group_name_H-M   'P 1'
#
loop_
_entity.id
_entity.type
_entity.pdbx_description
1 polymer ?
#
loop_
_entity_poly.entity_id
_entity_poly.type
_entity_poly.pdbx_seq_one_letter_code
_entity_poly.pdbx_strand_id
1 'polypeptide(L)'
;MTVSSDRRAWETRLMRAAASGDLDPNMPVAERAAVQFLLSDTPELDLHTSTVWAELVAADVPAGERVESTQMWMRELRDALRRGHPDQGSGDTT
;
A
#
# COMPACT_ATOMS: atom_id res chain seq x y z
N MET A 1 15.08 12.43 -6.99
CA MET A 1 14.69 11.92 -5.66
C MET A 1 15.01 10.44 -5.61
N THR A 2 16.00 10.04 -4.84
CA THR A 2 16.34 8.63 -4.64
C THR A 2 15.36 8.08 -3.62
N VAL A 3 14.47 7.17 -4.02
CA VAL A 3 13.59 6.46 -3.08
C VAL A 3 14.49 5.70 -2.11
N SER A 4 14.29 5.89 -0.80
CA SER A 4 15.05 5.17 0.22
C SER A 4 14.95 3.66 0.00
N SER A 5 16.03 2.91 0.22
CA SER A 5 16.05 1.45 0.03
C SER A 5 14.96 0.75 0.83
N ASP A 6 14.63 1.29 2.02
CA ASP A 6 13.58 0.79 2.90
C ASP A 6 12.18 0.94 2.27
N ARG A 7 11.89 2.11 1.67
CA ARG A 7 10.60 2.34 0.99
C ARG A 7 10.40 1.39 -0.19
N ARG A 8 11.46 1.12 -0.96
CA ARG A 8 11.38 0.19 -2.11
C ARG A 8 11.20 -1.27 -1.66
N ALA A 9 11.83 -1.67 -0.56
CA ALA A 9 11.64 -2.99 0.03
C ALA A 9 10.18 -3.18 0.49
N TRP A 10 9.61 -2.16 1.15
CA TRP A 10 8.22 -2.16 1.57
C TRP A 10 7.24 -2.20 0.39
N GLU A 11 7.48 -1.41 -0.67
CA GLU A 11 6.69 -1.45 -1.89
C GLU A 11 6.61 -2.87 -2.47
N THR A 12 7.76 -3.51 -2.67
CA THR A 12 7.82 -4.86 -3.24
C THR A 12 7.06 -5.87 -2.39
N ARG A 13 7.20 -5.77 -1.06
CA ARG A 13 6.56 -6.65 -0.11
C ARG A 13 5.04 -6.50 -0.12
N LEU A 14 4.54 -5.26 0.00
CA LEU A 14 3.11 -4.95 0.00
C LEU A 14 2.45 -5.31 -1.33
N MET A 15 3.08 -4.97 -2.45
CA MET A 15 2.55 -5.28 -3.78
C MET A 15 2.45 -6.79 -4.01
N ARG A 16 3.44 -7.57 -3.55
CA ARG A 16 3.38 -9.04 -3.61
C ARG A 16 2.24 -9.59 -2.78
N ALA A 17 2.13 -9.17 -1.52
CA ALA A 17 1.08 -9.64 -0.61
C ALA A 17 -0.32 -9.31 -1.16
N ALA A 18 -0.54 -8.06 -1.59
CA ALA A 18 -1.80 -7.63 -2.18
C ALA A 18 -2.12 -8.37 -3.48
N ALA A 19 -1.15 -8.56 -4.39
CA ALA A 19 -1.39 -9.30 -5.63
C ALA A 19 -1.77 -10.78 -5.40
N SER A 20 -1.29 -11.39 -4.31
CA SER A 20 -1.70 -12.75 -3.92
C SER A 20 -3.05 -12.83 -3.20
N GLY A 21 -3.62 -11.70 -2.78
CA GLY A 21 -4.78 -11.67 -1.89
C GLY A 21 -4.52 -12.29 -0.51
N ASP A 22 -3.25 -12.51 -0.15
CA ASP A 22 -2.84 -13.20 1.05
C ASP A 22 -2.80 -12.24 2.25
N LEU A 23 -3.71 -12.46 3.19
CA LEU A 23 -3.74 -11.81 4.49
C LEU A 23 -3.31 -12.81 5.57
N ASP A 24 -2.07 -13.29 5.50
CA ASP A 24 -1.51 -14.23 6.48
C ASP A 24 -1.82 -13.77 7.93
N PRO A 25 -2.45 -14.62 8.76
CA PRO A 25 -2.74 -14.30 10.15
C PRO A 25 -1.50 -14.05 11.01
N ASN A 26 -0.30 -14.45 10.56
CA ASN A 26 0.98 -14.16 11.20
C ASN A 26 1.65 -12.89 10.67
N MET A 27 1.10 -12.26 9.63
CA MET A 27 1.58 -10.98 9.11
C MET A 27 1.51 -9.88 10.20
N PRO A 28 2.51 -9.00 10.31
CA PRO A 28 2.43 -7.84 11.21
C PRO A 28 1.16 -7.02 10.96
N VAL A 29 0.52 -6.54 12.04
CA VAL A 29 -0.78 -5.84 11.95
C VAL A 29 -0.72 -4.63 11.01
N ALA A 30 0.36 -3.84 11.05
CA ALA A 30 0.53 -2.69 10.17
C ALA A 30 0.63 -3.08 8.69
N GLU A 31 1.29 -4.21 8.38
CA GLU A 31 1.37 -4.77 7.04
C GLU A 31 0.01 -5.25 6.56
N ARG A 32 -0.71 -5.98 7.41
CA ARG A 32 -2.05 -6.47 7.09
C ARG A 32 -3.03 -5.32 6.83
N ALA A 33 -2.99 -4.27 7.64
CA ALA A 33 -3.82 -3.09 7.46
C ALA A 33 -3.52 -2.37 6.13
N ALA A 34 -2.24 -2.26 5.75
CA ALA A 34 -1.86 -1.70 4.46
C ALA A 34 -2.35 -2.57 3.29
N VAL A 35 -2.18 -3.89 3.36
CA VAL A 35 -2.68 -4.81 2.32
C VAL A 35 -4.21 -4.74 2.22
N GLN A 36 -4.93 -4.70 3.33
CA GLN A 36 -6.38 -4.50 3.34
C GLN A 36 -6.77 -3.17 2.67
N PHE A 37 -6.05 -2.08 2.96
CA PHE A 37 -6.27 -0.81 2.29
C PHE A 37 -6.06 -0.91 0.78
N LEU A 38 -4.96 -1.52 0.32
CA LEU A 38 -4.64 -1.70 -1.10
C LEU A 38 -5.72 -2.49 -1.85
N LEU A 39 -6.36 -3.45 -1.18
CA LEU A 39 -7.43 -4.27 -1.72
C LEU A 39 -8.83 -3.62 -1.62
N SER A 40 -8.93 -2.48 -0.92
CA SER A 40 -10.20 -1.80 -0.67
C SER A 40 -10.42 -0.59 -1.59
N ASP A 41 -11.67 -0.12 -1.65
CA ASP A 41 -12.06 1.15 -2.28
C ASP A 41 -11.99 2.36 -1.34
N THR A 42 -11.49 2.18 -0.10
CA THR A 42 -11.39 3.27 0.88
C THR A 42 -10.55 4.42 0.31
N PRO A 43 -11.02 5.67 0.29
CA PRO A 43 -10.31 6.73 -0.46
C PRO A 43 -8.89 6.97 0.06
N GLU A 44 -8.66 6.77 1.36
CA GLU A 44 -7.40 7.06 2.02
C GLU A 44 -7.12 6.08 3.16
N LEU A 45 -5.84 5.86 3.44
CA LEU A 45 -5.40 5.07 4.58
C LEU A 45 -5.72 5.85 5.87
N ASP A 46 -6.25 5.16 6.88
CA ASP A 46 -6.62 5.81 8.13
C ASP A 46 -5.41 6.46 8.81
N LEU A 47 -5.65 7.55 9.55
CA LEU A 47 -4.60 8.39 10.12
C LEU A 47 -3.65 7.61 11.04
N HIS A 48 -4.18 6.66 11.82
CA HIS A 48 -3.36 5.90 12.77
C HIS A 48 -2.39 4.99 12.01
N THR A 49 -2.89 4.23 11.05
CA THR A 49 -2.06 3.36 10.20
C THR A 49 -1.07 4.20 9.38
N SER A 50 -1.49 5.33 8.81
CA SER A 50 -0.60 6.25 8.10
C SER A 50 0.54 6.79 8.97
N THR A 51 0.27 7.07 10.26
CA THR A 51 1.29 7.52 11.20
C THR A 51 2.33 6.43 11.47
N VAL A 52 1.89 5.19 11.68
CA VAL A 52 2.81 4.05 11.87
C VAL A 52 3.68 3.83 10.64
N TRP A 53 3.08 3.91 9.45
CA TRP A 53 3.81 3.74 8.19
C TRP A 53 4.77 4.89 7.91
N ALA A 54 4.41 6.13 8.25
CA ALA A 54 5.28 7.29 8.08
C ALA A 54 6.64 7.12 8.80
N GLU A 55 6.65 6.49 9.98
CA GLU A 55 7.90 6.19 10.69
C GLU A 55 8.76 5.13 9.97
N LEU A 56 8.15 4.26 9.16
CA LEU A 56 8.84 3.18 8.44
C LEU A 56 9.35 3.58 7.07
N VAL A 57 8.61 4.44 6.34
CA VAL A 57 8.87 4.68 4.90
C VAL A 57 9.12 6.13 4.53
N ALA A 58 8.90 7.07 5.46
CA ALA A 58 9.00 8.50 5.21
C ALA A 58 10.03 9.19 6.12
N ALA A 59 11.06 8.45 6.56
CA ALA A 59 12.13 8.99 7.41
C ALA A 59 12.91 10.15 6.74
N ASP A 60 12.98 10.13 5.40
CA ASP A 60 13.62 11.15 4.55
C ASP A 60 12.70 12.36 4.24
N VAL A 61 11.45 12.31 4.67
CA VAL A 61 10.46 13.38 4.47
C VAL A 61 10.42 14.29 5.72
N PRO A 62 10.27 15.62 5.56
CA PRO A 62 10.05 16.53 6.68
C PRO A 62 8.91 16.06 7.59
N ALA A 63 9.08 16.17 8.92
CA ALA A 63 8.15 15.61 9.90
C ALA A 63 6.68 16.04 9.68
N GLY A 64 6.45 17.32 9.28
CA GLY A 64 5.12 17.85 9.02
C GLY A 64 4.41 17.27 7.79
N GLU A 65 5.13 16.58 6.91
CA GLU A 65 4.64 16.08 5.62
C GLU A 65 4.59 14.55 5.55
N ARG A 66 5.13 13.83 6.54
CA ARG A 66 5.33 12.37 6.47
C ARG A 66 4.01 11.60 6.32
N VAL A 67 2.99 12.00 7.07
CA VAL A 67 1.68 11.32 7.07
C VAL A 67 1.01 11.49 5.70
N GLU A 68 0.92 12.73 5.22
CA GLU A 68 0.34 13.05 3.91
C GLU A 68 1.10 12.34 2.78
N SER A 69 2.44 12.37 2.83
CA SER A 69 3.30 11.66 1.88
C SER A 69 3.06 10.15 1.88
N THR A 70 2.79 9.57 3.06
CA THR A 70 2.51 8.15 3.22
C THR A 70 1.13 7.78 2.68
N GLN A 71 0.11 8.60 2.97
CA GLN A 71 -1.23 8.42 2.41
C GLN A 71 -1.22 8.51 0.88
N MET A 72 -0.50 9.50 0.33
CA MET A 72 -0.30 9.65 -1.11
C MET A 72 0.38 8.43 -1.72
N TRP A 73 1.49 7.98 -1.14
CA TRP A 73 2.21 6.80 -1.60
C TRP A 73 1.33 5.54 -1.61
N MET A 74 0.55 5.31 -0.55
CA MET A 74 -0.34 4.15 -0.47
C MET A 74 -1.43 4.19 -1.54
N ARG A 75 -1.97 5.37 -1.87
CA ARG A 75 -2.89 5.54 -3.01
C ARG A 75 -2.22 5.19 -4.33
N GLU A 76 -1.00 5.69 -4.55
CA GLU A 76 -0.23 5.40 -5.78
C GLU A 76 0.06 3.90 -5.93
N LEU A 77 0.39 3.20 -4.84
CA LEU A 77 0.57 1.75 -4.84
C LEU A 77 -0.71 1.02 -5.25
N ARG A 78 -1.86 1.41 -4.68
CA ARG A 78 -3.15 0.81 -5.06
C ARG A 78 -3.47 1.05 -6.52
N ASP A 79 -3.24 2.26 -7.02
CA ASP A 79 -3.49 2.59 -8.42
C ASP A 79 -2.56 1.79 -9.34
N ALA A 80 -1.29 1.58 -8.93
CA ALA A 80 -0.37 0.70 -9.64
C ALA A 80 -0.83 -0.77 -9.63
N LEU A 81 -1.33 -1.26 -8.49
CA LEU A 81 -1.87 -2.60 -8.34
C LEU A 81 -3.07 -2.82 -9.29
N ARG A 82 -4.00 -1.86 -9.33
CA ARG A 82 -5.17 -1.88 -10.23
C ARG A 82 -4.78 -1.84 -11.70
N ARG A 83 -3.75 -1.07 -12.06
CA ARG A 83 -3.22 -1.08 -13.44
C ARG A 83 -2.56 -2.41 -13.81
N GLY A 84 -1.93 -3.08 -12.85
CA GLY A 84 -1.30 -4.39 -13.03
C GLY A 84 -2.28 -5.56 -13.04
N HIS A 85 -3.50 -5.36 -12.52
CA HIS A 85 -4.61 -6.30 -12.58
C HIS A 85 -5.63 -5.79 -13.61
N PRO A 86 -5.36 -5.91 -14.93
CA PRO A 86 -6.34 -5.51 -15.93
C PRO A 86 -7.65 -6.22 -15.59
N ASP A 87 -8.70 -5.41 -15.47
CA ASP A 87 -10.07 -5.80 -15.23
C ASP A 87 -10.33 -7.18 -15.86
N GLN A 88 -10.41 -8.24 -15.04
CA GLN A 88 -10.96 -9.52 -15.48
C GLN A 88 -12.48 -9.33 -15.53
N GLY A 89 -12.90 -8.43 -16.40
CA GLY A 89 -14.27 -8.11 -16.71
C GLY A 89 -14.81 -9.15 -17.67
N SER A 90 -15.90 -9.78 -17.22
CA SER A 90 -16.90 -10.48 -18.01
C SER A 90 -16.47 -11.78 -18.66
N GLY A 91 -16.66 -12.88 -17.91
CA GLY A 91 -17.02 -14.14 -18.53
C GLY A 91 -18.34 -13.98 -19.28
N ASP A 92 -18.27 -13.77 -20.59
CA ASP A 92 -19.39 -14.08 -21.48
C ASP A 92 -19.30 -15.57 -21.82
N THR A 93 -20.16 -16.33 -21.16
CA THR A 93 -20.53 -17.68 -21.57
C THR A 93 -21.87 -17.52 -22.28
N THR A 94 -21.90 -17.59 -23.61
CA THR A 94 -23.00 -18.14 -24.44
C THR A 94 -22.53 -18.22 -25.89
#